data_AF-A0A2V9HTS1-F1
#
_entry.id   AF-A0A2V9HTS1-F1
#
_cell.length_a   1.000
_cell.length_b   1.000
_cell.length_c   1.000
_cell.angle_alpha   90.00
_cell.angle_beta   90.00
_cell.angle_gamma   90.00
#
_symmetry.space_group_name_H-M   'P 1'
#
loop_
_entity.id
_entity.type
_entity.pdbx_description
1 polymer ?
#
loop_
_entity_poly.entity_id
_entity_poly.type
_entity_poly.pdbx_seq_one_letter_code
_entity_poly.pdbx_strand_id
1 'polypeptide(L)'
;MHADAREFVLHFDIDVIAEEDFPAVNVPGGGGLRFGDVRASFMEFVKHKNLLSLDVAQYNPDRDPEGSGAKKLVDLLVEALSARLEALAAPTTEPAAGPEEMSSSGTTA
;
A
#
# COMPACT_ATOMS: atom_id res chain seq x y z
N MET A 1 -18.15 4.18 12.13
CA MET A 1 -18.21 2.83 11.54
C MET A 1 -17.14 2.76 10.46
N HIS A 2 -16.00 2.10 10.71
CA HIS A 2 -14.89 1.99 9.74
C HIS A 2 -15.31 1.29 8.44
N ALA A 3 -16.30 0.39 8.52
CA ALA A 3 -16.87 -0.32 7.38
C ALA A 3 -17.56 0.62 6.37
N ASP A 4 -18.35 1.59 6.85
CA ASP A 4 -19.04 2.55 5.98
C ASP A 4 -18.05 3.46 5.24
N ALA A 5 -16.94 3.79 5.91
CA ALA A 5 -15.82 4.53 5.34
C ALA A 5 -14.85 3.64 4.55
N ARG A 6 -15.08 2.32 4.46
CA ARG A 6 -14.19 1.33 3.80
C ARG A 6 -12.73 1.46 4.24
N GLU A 7 -12.52 1.76 5.52
CA GLU A 7 -11.18 1.89 6.09
C GLU A 7 -10.54 0.53 6.30
N PHE A 8 -9.22 0.48 6.11
CA PHE A 8 -8.46 -0.76 6.25
C PHE A 8 -7.14 -0.55 6.98
N VAL A 9 -6.61 -1.64 7.51
CA VAL A 9 -5.28 -1.70 8.11
C VAL A 9 -4.38 -2.52 7.19
N LEU A 10 -3.19 -1.99 6.88
CA LEU A 10 -2.16 -2.73 6.19
C LEU A 10 -1.18 -3.30 7.22
N HIS A 11 -1.18 -4.62 7.40
CA HIS A 11 -0.11 -5.32 8.08
C HIS A 11 0.88 -5.82 7.03
N PHE A 12 2.10 -5.29 7.09
CA PHE A 12 3.19 -5.63 6.20
C PHE A 12 4.21 -6.48 6.94
N ASP A 13 4.06 -7.79 6.80
CA ASP A 13 5.09 -8.75 7.18
C ASP A 13 6.17 -8.79 6.10
N ILE A 14 7.40 -8.42 6.45
CA ILE A 14 8.51 -8.26 5.51
C ILE A 14 8.97 -9.62 4.95
N ASP A 15 8.69 -10.73 5.65
CA ASP A 15 9.10 -12.07 5.23
C ASP A 15 8.36 -12.61 3.98
N VAL A 16 7.36 -11.85 3.49
CA VAL A 16 6.74 -12.07 2.17
C VAL A 16 7.71 -11.82 1.01
N ILE A 17 8.75 -11.00 1.23
CA ILE A 17 9.78 -10.71 0.24
C ILE A 17 10.72 -11.91 0.15
N ALA A 18 11.02 -12.32 -1.09
CA ALA A 18 11.95 -13.41 -1.36
C ALA A 18 13.29 -13.19 -0.66
N GLU A 19 13.87 -14.25 -0.11
CA GLU A 19 15.12 -14.16 0.67
C GLU A 19 16.29 -13.58 -0.13
N GLU A 20 16.29 -13.74 -1.45
CA GLU A 20 17.30 -13.20 -2.35
C GLU A 20 17.27 -11.67 -2.40
N ASP A 21 16.12 -11.07 -2.08
CA ASP A 21 15.91 -9.63 -2.07
C ASP A 21 15.90 -9.02 -0.66
N PHE A 22 15.47 -9.76 0.37
CA PHE A 22 15.42 -9.28 1.77
C PHE A 22 15.64 -10.43 2.79
N PRO A 23 16.90 -10.78 3.13
CA PRO A 23 17.19 -11.88 4.06
C PRO A 23 17.10 -11.50 5.55
N ALA A 24 16.94 -10.20 5.85
CA ALA A 24 16.95 -9.64 7.21
C ALA A 24 15.63 -9.84 7.98
N VAL A 25 15.14 -11.08 8.04
CA VAL A 25 13.89 -11.49 8.69
C VAL A 25 14.09 -12.75 9.53
N ASN A 26 13.16 -13.04 10.45
CA ASN A 26 13.28 -14.25 11.30
C ASN A 26 13.16 -15.56 10.49
N VAL A 27 12.20 -15.64 9.56
CA VAL A 27 11.90 -16.86 8.78
C VAL A 27 11.93 -16.56 7.28
N PRO A 28 13.11 -16.54 6.64
CA PRO A 28 13.24 -16.27 5.21
C PRO A 28 12.68 -17.44 4.40
N GLY A 29 11.97 -17.11 3.32
CA GLY A 29 11.38 -18.08 2.40
C GLY A 29 11.89 -17.90 0.97
N GLY A 30 12.31 -19.00 0.35
CA GLY A 30 12.56 -19.06 -1.09
C GLY A 30 11.24 -19.03 -1.88
N GLY A 31 11.22 -18.32 -3.00
CA GLY A 31 10.04 -18.20 -3.87
C GLY A 31 9.00 -17.15 -3.42
N GLY A 32 9.38 -16.24 -2.52
CA GLY A 32 8.58 -15.07 -2.15
C GLY A 32 8.45 -14.04 -3.27
N LEU A 33 7.81 -12.91 -2.96
CA LEU A 33 7.63 -11.82 -3.91
C LEU A 33 8.95 -11.07 -4.13
N ARG A 34 9.18 -10.59 -5.36
CA ARG A 34 10.32 -9.71 -5.62
C ARG A 34 10.09 -8.37 -4.93
N PHE A 35 11.16 -7.75 -4.44
CA PHE A 35 11.08 -6.47 -3.75
C PHE A 35 10.44 -5.37 -4.61
N GLY A 36 10.67 -5.39 -5.92
CA GLY A 36 10.04 -4.45 -6.86
C GLY A 36 8.52 -4.56 -6.89
N ASP A 37 7.98 -5.78 -6.88
CA ASP A 37 6.54 -6.04 -6.92
C ASP A 37 5.87 -5.68 -5.59
N VAL A 38 6.54 -5.99 -4.48
CA VAL A 38 6.12 -5.58 -3.13
C VAL A 38 6.12 -4.06 -3.03
N ARG A 39 7.18 -3.38 -3.46
CA ARG A 39 7.26 -1.92 -3.48
C ARG A 39 6.10 -1.32 -4.27
N ALA A 40 5.86 -1.78 -5.50
CA ALA A 40 4.77 -1.27 -6.32
C ALA A 40 3.41 -1.40 -5.62
N SER A 41 3.13 -2.58 -5.07
CA SER A 41 1.87 -2.84 -4.34
C SER A 41 1.76 -2.01 -3.06
N PHE A 42 2.84 -1.95 -2.28
CA PHE A 42 2.93 -1.19 -1.03
C PHE A 42 2.63 0.30 -1.25
N MET A 43 3.18 0.87 -2.31
CA MET A 43 2.94 2.27 -2.69
C MET A 43 1.45 2.56 -2.92
N GLU A 44 0.71 1.66 -3.57
CA GLU A 44 -0.72 1.86 -3.82
C GLU A 44 -1.56 1.79 -2.54
N PHE A 45 -1.31 0.80 -1.69
CA PHE A 45 -2.03 0.68 -0.42
C PHE A 45 -1.73 1.85 0.53
N VAL A 46 -0.47 2.27 0.62
CA VAL A 46 -0.06 3.36 1.54
C VAL A 46 -0.61 4.71 1.11
N LYS A 47 -0.70 5.01 -0.19
CA LYS A 47 -1.29 6.28 -0.66
C LYS A 47 -2.81 6.33 -0.52
N HIS A 48 -3.47 5.18 -0.37
CA HIS A 48 -4.92 5.14 -0.38
C HIS A 48 -5.53 5.92 0.80
N LYS A 49 -6.47 6.83 0.51
CA LYS A 49 -7.06 7.73 1.53
C LYS A 49 -7.73 7.00 2.71
N ASN A 50 -8.26 5.79 2.47
CA ASN A 50 -8.93 4.97 3.47
C ASN A 50 -7.99 4.08 4.30
N LEU A 51 -6.67 4.15 4.12
CA LEU A 51 -5.74 3.48 5.03
C LEU A 51 -5.83 4.15 6.41
N LEU A 52 -6.24 3.37 7.41
CA LEU A 52 -6.38 3.79 8.80
C LEU A 52 -5.09 3.60 9.60
N SER A 53 -4.39 2.49 9.35
CA SER A 53 -3.17 2.14 10.08
C SER A 53 -2.24 1.30 9.22
N LEU A 54 -0.93 1.48 9.43
CA LEU A 54 0.16 0.70 8.86
C LEU A 54 0.92 0.03 9.99
N ASP A 55 1.04 -1.29 9.93
CA ASP A 55 1.87 -2.10 10.82
C ASP A 55 2.98 -2.78 10.00
N VAL A 56 4.22 -2.75 10.49
CA VAL A 56 5.40 -3.26 9.78
C VAL A 56 6.14 -4.21 10.70
N ALA A 57 6.31 -5.47 10.28
CA ALA A 57 6.75 -6.55 11.16
C ALA A 57 7.92 -7.37 10.57
N GLN A 58 8.50 -8.23 11.41
CA GLN A 58 9.52 -9.24 11.08
C GLN A 58 10.90 -8.76 10.61
N TYR A 59 11.19 -7.46 10.56
CA TYR A 59 12.58 -7.01 10.43
C TYR A 59 13.42 -7.56 11.60
N ASN A 60 14.50 -8.26 11.28
CA ASN A 60 15.42 -8.83 12.27
C ASN A 60 16.81 -8.17 12.14
N PRO A 61 17.17 -7.25 13.07
CA PRO A 61 18.47 -6.58 13.05
C PRO A 61 19.64 -7.52 13.37
N ASP A 62 19.43 -8.61 14.10
CA ASP A 62 20.47 -9.61 14.37
C ASP A 62 20.92 -10.32 13.08
N ARG A 63 20.12 -10.21 12.01
CA ARG A 63 20.40 -10.75 10.67
C ARG A 63 20.77 -9.69 9.64
N ASP A 64 20.95 -8.44 10.06
CA ASP A 64 21.35 -7.31 9.20
C ASP A 64 22.48 -6.50 9.85
N PRO A 65 23.67 -7.09 10.06
CA PRO A 65 24.77 -6.43 10.76
C PRO A 65 25.22 -5.13 10.07
N GLU A 66 25.06 -5.06 8.75
CA GLU A 66 25.43 -3.89 7.94
C GLU A 66 24.28 -2.86 7.81
N GLY A 67 23.10 -3.15 8.37
CA GLY A 67 21.93 -2.26 8.31
C GLY A 67 21.38 -2.03 6.91
N SER A 68 21.71 -2.89 5.95
CA SER A 68 21.32 -2.76 4.55
C SER A 68 19.82 -3.02 4.34
N GLY A 69 19.26 -3.98 5.07
CA GLY A 69 17.82 -4.26 5.14
C GLY A 69 17.07 -3.14 5.84
N ALA A 70 17.58 -2.64 6.97
CA ALA A 70 17.02 -1.45 7.65
C ALA A 70 16.96 -0.24 6.71
N LYS A 71 18.06 0.06 6.01
CA LYS A 71 18.10 1.15 5.05
C LYS A 71 17.06 0.96 3.94
N LYS A 72 17.00 -0.25 3.35
CA LYS A 72 16.06 -0.58 2.28
C LYS A 72 14.59 -0.44 2.73
N LEU A 73 14.27 -0.85 3.95
CA LEU A 73 12.96 -0.70 4.54
C LEU A 73 12.62 0.77 4.80
N VAL A 74 13.53 1.53 5.40
CA VAL A 74 13.35 2.96 5.67
C VAL A 74 13.15 3.74 4.37
N ASP A 75 13.94 3.45 3.33
CA ASP A 75 13.80 4.09 2.02
C ASP A 75 12.41 3.83 1.43
N LEU A 76 11.90 2.59 1.51
CA LEU A 76 10.53 2.23 1.08
C LEU A 76 9.46 3.01 1.87
N LEU A 77 9.62 3.11 3.20
CA LEU A 77 8.68 3.83 4.06
C LEU A 77 8.68 5.34 3.76
N VAL A 78 9.85 5.94 3.59
CA VAL A 78 9.99 7.36 3.23
C VAL A 78 9.31 7.63 1.89
N GLU A 79 9.55 6.78 0.90
CA GLU A 79 8.93 6.92 -0.41
C GLU A 79 7.39 6.87 -0.32
N ALA A 80 6.85 5.85 0.35
CA ALA A 80 5.42 5.62 0.45
C ALA A 80 4.71 6.70 1.28
N LEU A 81 5.27 7.09 2.42
CA LEU A 81 4.68 8.08 3.31
C LEU A 81 4.77 9.50 2.73
N SER A 82 5.84 9.82 1.99
CA SER A 82 5.94 11.09 1.25
C SER A 82 4.86 11.17 0.18
N ALA A 83 4.70 10.12 -0.62
CA ALA A 83 3.68 10.08 -1.65
C ALA A 83 2.25 10.08 -1.06
N ARG A 84 2.04 9.47 0.12
CA ARG A 84 0.78 9.58 0.87
C ARG A 84 0.51 11.01 1.30
N LEU A 85 1.50 11.70 1.86
CA LEU A 85 1.37 13.10 2.29
C LEU A 85 0.93 13.99 1.13
N GLU A 86 1.55 13.82 -0.05
CA GLU A 86 1.17 14.52 -1.27
C GLU A 86 -0.25 14.16 -1.74
N ALA A 87 -0.60 12.88 -1.76
CA ALA A 87 -1.91 12.40 -2.18
C ALA A 87 -3.05 12.93 -1.29
N LEU A 88 -2.81 13.08 0.01
CA LEU A 88 -3.77 13.64 0.96
C LEU A 88 -3.87 15.17 0.88
N ALA A 89 -2.84 15.85 0.35
CA ALA A 89 -2.83 17.30 0.14
C ALA A 89 -3.47 17.72 -1.19
N ALA A 90 -3.54 16.81 -2.17
CA ALA A 90 -4.16 17.08 -3.46
C ALA A 90 -5.67 17.35 -3.28
N PRO A 91 -6.21 18.43 -3.89
CA PRO A 91 -7.63 18.69 -3.83
C PRO A 91 -8.39 17.53 -4.47
N THR A 92 -9.41 17.02 -3.76
CA THR A 92 -10.32 16.02 -4.29
C THR A 92 -10.91 16.56 -5.59
N THR A 93 -10.41 16.07 -6.72
CA THR A 93 -11.06 16.36 -8.00
C THR A 93 -12.33 15.52 -7.97
N GLU A 94 -13.46 16.18 -7.66
CA GLU A 94 -14.77 15.55 -7.81
C GLU A 94 -14.86 15.02 -9.24
N PRO A 95 -15.18 13.73 -9.44
CA PRO A 95 -15.49 13.25 -10.77
C PRO A 95 -16.63 14.10 -11.30
N ALA A 96 -16.42 14.76 -12.44
CA ALA A 96 -17.47 15.51 -13.11
C ALA A 96 -18.70 14.61 -13.19
N ALA A 97 -19.83 15.11 -12.66
CA ALA A 97 -21.10 14.41 -12.70
C ALA A 97 -21.32 13.87 -14.11
N GLY A 98 -21.40 12.53 -14.23
CA GLY A 98 -21.71 11.88 -15.49
C GLY A 98 -23.08 12.36 -16.00
N PRO A 99 -23.34 12.33 -17.32
CA PRO A 99 -24.60 12.80 -17.85
C PRO A 99 -25.75 12.00 -17.23
N GLU A 100 -26.73 12.70 -16.65
CA GLU A 100 -28.01 12.12 -16.24
C GLU A 100 -28.61 11.34 -17.42
N GLU A 101 -28.71 10.01 -17.30
CA GLU A 101 -29.45 9.18 -18.25
C GLU A 101 -30.94 9.56 -18.16
N MET A 102 -31.41 10.34 -19.14
CA MET A 102 -32.83 10.63 -19.34
C MET A 102 -33.59 9.33 -19.61
N SER A 103 -34.39 8.92 -18.64
CA SER A 103 -35.40 7.86 -18.77
C SER A 103 -36.44 8.24 -19.82
N SER A 104 -36.43 7.55 -20.96
CA SER A 104 -37.48 7.62 -21.97
C SER A 104 -38.60 6.66 -21.59
N SER A 105 -39.68 7.19 -21.03
CA SER A 105 -40.95 6.48 -20.86
C SER A 105 -41.57 6.22 -22.23
N GLY A 106 -41.59 4.96 -22.66
CA GLY A 106 -42.33 4.52 -23.84
C GLY A 106 -43.85 4.64 -23.63
N THR A 107 -44.53 5.36 -24.52
CA THR A 107 -45.99 5.37 -24.67
C THR A 107 -46.32 5.28 -26.15
N THR A 108 -46.98 4.19 -26.55
CA THR A 108 -47.88 4.05 -27.71
C THR A 108 -48.62 2.72 -27.52
N ALA A 109 -49.91 2.76 -27.20
CA ALA A 109 -51.09 2.81 -28.10
C ALA A 109 -51.39 1.44 -28.73
#